data_AF-A0A4P6A2Q0-F1
#
_entry.id   AF-A0A4P6A2Q0-F1
#
_cell.length_a   1.000
_cell.length_b   1.000
_cell.length_c   1.000
_cell.angle_alpha   90.00
_cell.angle_beta   90.00
_cell.angle_gamma   90.00
#
_symmetry.space_group_name_H-M   'P 1'
#
loop_
_entity.id
_entity.type
_entity.pdbx_description
1 polymer ?
#
loop_
_entity_poly.entity_id
_entity_poly.type
_entity_poly.pdbx_seq_one_letter_code
_entity_poly.pdbx_strand_id
1 'polypeptide(L)'
;MSTQFQSSIFLPERFDILERRTKKDNLKNIVVAVQDSLNYINDIYSDMESAGRGAFLVFRGESGSGKSTFLHTLYLFKEGVVTESIDQNESVSDRLKKLSSTQENLRVLVIEGREALTDFSEELLEKDLHTINSFMRSYQGEKTLIVWPCNSDELEHRLITLAKRIGGESLLGISQKGYQFSGPPKSNYLSIANRTIETLNEGASLTDLGLSEKQATELIPQANTIGAYISLLRQELRNNQNTVTSLLDKEQCHVWTVVIAGNDPKKDIEALTRGSSFTADTSHLMSSTEANIVEKIKKDPEKVGLLGTVLDAKILHLPVLTALAITKQYANPELRSAMRNNNMSINLDHKMLERLNNSQLVHALKSAGRQIGRPGKSIGTNSVNSFEKLASIARQQDGLLNRTIGEALQKSGLIDSYQTENEFIGNGLTFKSDITCQTNQGSIRLEIMWRKKTSQAEIANYVLTKLYNYGCAIGFLQPDKS
;
A
#
# COMPACT_ATOMS: atom_id res chain seq x y z
N MET A 1 1.15 -18.41 20.95
CA MET A 1 0.28 -17.96 19.83
C MET A 1 1.08 -16.93 19.06
N SER A 2 1.62 -17.33 17.92
CA SER A 2 2.46 -16.49 17.06
C SER A 2 1.60 -15.39 16.44
N THR A 3 1.81 -14.14 16.86
CA THR A 3 1.32 -12.97 16.14
C THR A 3 1.95 -13.00 14.75
N GLN A 4 1.10 -13.19 13.73
CA GLN A 4 1.52 -13.29 12.33
C GLN A 4 2.28 -12.02 11.91
N PHE A 5 3.58 -12.18 11.66
CA PHE A 5 4.38 -11.31 10.80
C PHE A 5 3.77 -11.34 9.41
N GLN A 6 3.01 -10.33 9.03
CA GLN A 6 2.70 -10.09 7.63
C GLN A 6 2.39 -8.60 7.45
N SER A 7 3.31 -7.86 6.83
CA SER A 7 2.91 -6.75 5.98
C SER A 7 2.14 -7.37 4.80
N SER A 8 0.86 -7.68 5.02
CA SER A 8 0.04 -8.36 4.02
C SER A 8 -0.12 -7.43 2.83
N ILE A 9 0.40 -7.81 1.66
CA ILE A 9 0.15 -7.09 0.41
C ILE A 9 -1.35 -6.98 0.22
N PHE A 10 -1.84 -5.76 0.01
CA PHE A 10 -3.24 -5.49 -0.19
C PHE A 10 -3.50 -5.13 -1.65
N LEU A 11 -4.10 -6.07 -2.37
CA LEU A 11 -4.49 -5.92 -3.76
C LEU A 11 -5.91 -6.49 -3.98
N PRO A 12 -6.95 -5.65 -3.89
CA PRO A 12 -8.33 -6.09 -3.97
C PRO A 12 -8.81 -6.28 -5.41
N GLU A 13 -9.62 -7.32 -5.64
CA GLU A 13 -10.29 -7.58 -6.93
C GLU A 13 -11.69 -6.99 -6.99
N ARG A 14 -12.31 -6.77 -5.83
CA ARG A 14 -13.69 -6.29 -5.72
C ARG A 14 -13.73 -4.81 -5.39
N PHE A 15 -14.67 -4.11 -6.01
CA PHE A 15 -14.85 -2.67 -5.85
C PHE A 15 -15.20 -2.27 -4.41
N ASP A 16 -16.09 -3.00 -3.74
CA ASP A 16 -16.50 -2.69 -2.36
C ASP A 16 -15.31 -2.73 -1.38
N ILE A 17 -14.38 -3.65 -1.60
CA ILE A 17 -13.15 -3.75 -0.82
C ILE A 17 -12.22 -2.57 -1.14
N LEU A 18 -12.09 -2.23 -2.42
CA LEU A 18 -11.30 -1.08 -2.88
C LEU A 18 -11.81 0.24 -2.28
N GLU A 19 -13.12 0.49 -2.36
CA GLU A 19 -13.77 1.70 -1.87
C GLU A 19 -13.62 1.85 -0.35
N ARG A 20 -13.83 0.78 0.43
CA ARG A 20 -13.69 0.83 1.89
C ARG A 20 -12.28 1.19 2.37
N ARG A 21 -11.26 0.89 1.58
CA ARG A 21 -9.84 1.10 1.92
C ARG A 21 -9.25 2.37 1.31
N THR A 22 -9.95 2.98 0.36
CA THR A 22 -9.47 4.14 -0.38
C THR A 22 -10.32 5.35 -0.01
N LYS A 23 -9.70 6.48 0.34
CA LYS A 23 -10.46 7.75 0.44
C LYS A 23 -11.01 8.10 -0.94
N LYS A 24 -12.21 8.68 -1.03
CA LYS A 24 -12.84 9.04 -2.33
C LYS A 24 -11.89 9.80 -3.27
N ASP A 25 -11.07 10.71 -2.74
CA ASP A 25 -10.10 11.50 -3.52
C ASP A 25 -8.97 10.68 -4.15
N ASN A 26 -8.69 9.48 -3.65
CA ASN A 26 -7.63 8.61 -4.15
C ASN A 26 -8.14 7.62 -5.21
N LEU A 27 -9.45 7.39 -5.33
CA LEU A 27 -10.03 6.50 -6.34
C LEU A 27 -9.71 6.97 -7.77
N LYS A 28 -9.64 8.29 -7.99
CA LYS A 28 -9.27 8.89 -9.29
C LYS A 28 -7.87 8.49 -9.77
N ASN A 29 -6.98 8.10 -8.85
CA ASN A 29 -5.63 7.68 -9.21
C ASN A 29 -5.62 6.23 -9.73
N ILE A 30 -6.62 5.43 -9.36
CA ILE A 30 -6.69 3.99 -9.68
C ILE A 30 -7.61 3.75 -10.88
N VAL A 31 -8.80 4.37 -10.85
CA VAL A 31 -9.86 4.08 -11.81
C VAL A 31 -9.59 4.78 -13.13
N VAL A 32 -9.71 4.04 -14.22
CA VAL A 32 -9.48 4.55 -15.58
C VAL A 32 -10.80 4.58 -16.34
N ALA A 33 -10.98 5.63 -17.14
CA ALA A 33 -12.14 5.78 -18.01
C ALA A 33 -12.21 4.64 -19.04
N VAL A 34 -13.43 4.11 -19.24
CA VAL A 34 -13.74 3.18 -20.32
C VAL A 34 -14.54 3.97 -21.36
N GLN A 35 -13.83 4.58 -22.32
CA GLN A 35 -14.40 5.63 -23.18
C GLN A 35 -15.63 5.16 -23.97
N ASP A 36 -15.60 3.95 -24.52
CA ASP A 36 -16.73 3.40 -25.29
C ASP A 36 -17.98 3.25 -24.42
N SER A 37 -17.81 2.87 -23.15
CA SER A 37 -18.91 2.77 -22.18
C SER A 37 -19.40 4.15 -21.73
N LEU A 38 -18.51 5.12 -21.56
CA LEU A 38 -18.91 6.50 -21.25
C LEU A 38 -19.71 7.13 -22.40
N ASN A 39 -19.26 6.93 -23.65
CA ASN A 39 -19.98 7.39 -24.84
C ASN A 39 -21.38 6.77 -24.89
N TYR A 40 -21.49 5.46 -24.64
CA TYR A 40 -22.78 4.79 -24.61
C TYR A 40 -23.73 5.33 -23.53
N ILE A 41 -23.23 5.61 -22.32
CA ILE A 41 -24.03 6.25 -21.27
C ILE A 41 -24.45 7.67 -21.68
N ASN A 42 -23.60 8.42 -22.39
CA ASN A 42 -23.96 9.74 -22.91
C ASN A 42 -25.06 9.67 -23.98
N ASP A 43 -25.01 8.67 -24.85
CA ASP A 43 -26.06 8.45 -25.86
C ASP A 43 -27.40 8.13 -25.19
N ILE A 44 -27.40 7.26 -24.16
CA ILE A 44 -28.60 6.98 -23.37
C ILE A 44 -29.12 8.24 -22.67
N TYR A 45 -28.21 9.01 -22.07
CA TYR A 45 -28.58 10.25 -21.39
C TYR A 45 -29.23 11.26 -22.35
N SER A 46 -28.68 11.41 -23.56
CA SER A 46 -29.26 12.28 -24.59
C SER A 46 -30.63 11.80 -25.07
N ASP A 47 -30.83 10.49 -25.19
CA ASP A 47 -32.14 9.89 -25.50
C ASP A 47 -33.16 10.15 -24.37
N MET A 48 -32.75 9.99 -23.10
CA MET A 48 -33.58 10.28 -21.93
C MET A 48 -34.05 11.74 -21.92
N GLU A 49 -33.14 12.70 -22.15
CA GLU A 49 -33.48 14.13 -22.22
C GLU A 49 -34.44 14.43 -23.38
N SER A 50 -34.22 13.81 -24.53
CA SER A 50 -35.05 14.02 -25.72
C SER A 50 -36.44 13.40 -25.59
N ALA A 51 -36.53 12.25 -24.93
CA ALA A 51 -37.78 11.50 -24.76
C ALA A 51 -38.59 11.91 -23.52
N GLY A 52 -38.00 12.69 -22.58
CA GLY A 52 -38.64 13.11 -21.34
C GLY A 52 -38.99 11.94 -20.41
N ARG A 53 -38.12 10.92 -20.36
CA ARG A 53 -38.33 9.73 -19.52
C ARG A 53 -37.00 9.08 -19.11
N GLY A 54 -37.06 8.28 -18.04
CA GLY A 54 -35.94 7.45 -17.62
C GLY A 54 -35.63 6.31 -18.60
N ALA A 55 -34.51 5.62 -18.38
CA ALA A 55 -34.07 4.50 -19.22
C ALA A 55 -33.70 3.27 -18.39
N PHE A 56 -33.94 2.09 -18.96
CA PHE A 56 -33.55 0.81 -18.38
C PHE A 56 -32.42 0.19 -19.20
N LEU A 57 -31.33 -0.13 -18.52
CA LEU A 57 -30.12 -0.68 -19.13
C LEU A 57 -29.80 -2.05 -18.53
N VAL A 58 -29.87 -3.08 -19.37
CA VAL A 58 -29.27 -4.38 -19.08
C VAL A 58 -27.78 -4.29 -19.38
N PHE A 59 -26.95 -4.47 -18.35
CA PHE A 59 -25.51 -4.20 -18.43
C PHE A 59 -24.71 -5.49 -18.23
N ARG A 60 -24.42 -6.16 -19.35
CA ARG A 60 -23.75 -7.46 -19.38
C ARG A 60 -22.24 -7.28 -19.32
N GLY A 61 -21.55 -8.04 -18.48
CA GLY A 61 -20.10 -8.13 -18.53
C GLY A 61 -19.58 -9.28 -17.69
N GLU A 62 -18.41 -9.80 -18.02
CA GLU A 62 -17.81 -10.90 -17.26
C GLU A 62 -17.59 -10.53 -15.78
N SER A 63 -17.54 -11.53 -14.91
CA SER A 63 -17.17 -11.29 -13.51
C SER A 63 -15.74 -10.74 -13.44
N GLY A 64 -15.53 -9.70 -12.63
CA GLY A 64 -14.23 -9.03 -12.53
C GLY A 64 -13.87 -8.09 -13.70
N SER A 65 -14.77 -7.83 -14.66
CA SER A 65 -14.50 -6.83 -15.73
C SER A 65 -14.46 -5.39 -15.24
N GLY A 66 -14.94 -5.13 -14.03
CA GLY A 66 -14.99 -3.79 -13.43
C GLY A 66 -16.34 -3.08 -13.55
N LYS A 67 -17.45 -3.81 -13.77
CA LYS A 67 -18.81 -3.25 -13.87
C LYS A 67 -19.16 -2.33 -12.69
N SER A 68 -19.10 -2.86 -11.47
CA SER A 68 -19.40 -2.10 -10.26
C SER A 68 -18.45 -0.92 -10.12
N THR A 69 -17.15 -1.10 -10.36
CA THR A 69 -16.18 0.00 -10.37
C THR A 69 -16.61 1.09 -11.33
N PHE A 70 -16.94 0.76 -12.57
CA PHE A 70 -17.35 1.74 -13.59
C PHE A 70 -18.61 2.50 -13.18
N LEU A 71 -19.69 1.81 -12.81
CA LEU A 71 -20.98 2.42 -12.47
C LEU A 71 -20.90 3.33 -11.23
N HIS A 72 -20.17 2.89 -10.19
CA HIS A 72 -20.03 3.63 -8.94
C HIS A 72 -19.03 4.79 -9.01
N THR A 73 -18.27 4.89 -10.10
CA THR A 73 -17.25 5.94 -10.29
C THR A 73 -17.51 6.84 -11.48
N LEU A 74 -18.71 6.77 -12.08
CA LEU A 74 -19.12 7.67 -13.15
C LEU A 74 -18.96 9.15 -12.79
N TYR A 75 -19.18 9.50 -11.52
CA TYR A 75 -18.99 10.86 -10.99
C TYR A 75 -17.56 11.40 -11.15
N LEU A 76 -16.56 10.52 -11.33
CA LEU A 76 -15.17 10.93 -11.59
C LEU A 76 -14.98 11.43 -13.03
N PHE A 77 -15.86 11.06 -13.95
CA PHE A 77 -15.73 11.31 -15.38
C PHE A 77 -16.84 12.20 -15.94
N LYS A 78 -17.95 12.36 -15.21
CA LYS A 78 -19.10 13.17 -15.62
C LYS A 78 -19.65 13.96 -14.43
N GLU A 79 -19.75 15.27 -14.61
CA GLU A 79 -20.37 16.16 -13.63
C GLU A 79 -21.89 15.96 -13.57
N GLY A 80 -22.48 16.20 -12.39
CA GLY A 80 -23.92 16.08 -12.20
C GLY A 80 -24.45 14.65 -12.27
N VAL A 81 -23.61 13.66 -11.89
CA VAL A 81 -24.00 12.25 -11.81
C VAL A 81 -23.99 11.79 -10.36
N VAL A 82 -25.07 11.16 -9.92
CA VAL A 82 -25.14 10.42 -8.66
C VAL A 82 -25.43 8.95 -8.94
N THR A 83 -24.68 8.07 -8.28
CA THR A 83 -24.94 6.63 -8.31
C THR A 83 -25.54 6.18 -6.98
N GLU A 84 -26.64 5.44 -7.04
CA GLU A 84 -27.30 4.79 -5.90
C GLU A 84 -27.47 3.29 -6.20
N SER A 85 -27.58 2.47 -5.16
CA SER A 85 -27.83 1.02 -5.30
C SER A 85 -29.15 0.60 -4.70
N ILE A 86 -29.76 -0.43 -5.29
CA ILE A 86 -30.77 -1.27 -4.66
C ILE A 86 -30.05 -2.54 -4.19
N ASP A 87 -30.00 -2.75 -2.89
CA ASP A 87 -29.32 -3.91 -2.30
C ASP A 87 -30.06 -5.22 -2.64
N GLN A 88 -29.34 -6.34 -2.60
CA GLN A 88 -29.88 -7.68 -2.90
C GLN A 88 -31.16 -8.01 -2.11
N ASN A 89 -31.19 -7.63 -0.84
CA ASN A 89 -32.30 -7.92 0.08
C ASN A 89 -33.41 -6.85 0.04
N GLU A 90 -33.21 -5.75 -0.68
CA GLU A 90 -34.19 -4.68 -0.79
C GLU A 90 -35.15 -4.96 -1.96
N SER A 91 -36.46 -4.72 -1.77
CA SER A 91 -37.42 -4.82 -2.87
C SER A 91 -37.25 -3.64 -3.84
N VAL A 92 -37.13 -3.94 -5.15
CA VAL A 92 -37.08 -2.91 -6.20
C VAL A 92 -38.31 -2.02 -6.12
N SER A 93 -39.50 -2.59 -5.91
CA SER A 93 -40.74 -1.83 -5.78
C SER A 93 -40.73 -0.86 -4.62
N ASP A 94 -40.31 -1.31 -3.43
CA ASP A 94 -40.31 -0.46 -2.24
C ASP A 94 -39.24 0.62 -2.33
N ARG A 95 -38.08 0.31 -2.91
CA ARG A 95 -37.02 1.30 -3.13
C ARG A 95 -37.47 2.38 -4.10
N LEU A 96 -38.00 2.00 -5.28
CA LEU A 96 -38.44 2.96 -6.30
C LEU A 96 -39.55 3.89 -5.78
N LYS A 97 -40.49 3.38 -4.97
CA LYS A 97 -41.55 4.21 -4.36
C LYS A 97 -41.03 5.24 -3.36
N LYS A 98 -39.88 4.99 -2.73
CA LYS A 98 -39.27 5.90 -1.75
C LYS A 98 -38.36 6.95 -2.39
N LEU A 99 -37.97 6.77 -3.66
CA LEU A 99 -37.08 7.70 -4.34
C LEU A 99 -37.80 9.02 -4.66
N SER A 100 -37.22 10.13 -4.22
CA SER A 100 -37.58 11.47 -4.67
C SER A 100 -36.90 11.80 -6.00
N SER A 101 -37.40 12.80 -6.73
CA SER A 101 -36.69 13.35 -7.90
C SER A 101 -35.26 13.76 -7.52
N THR A 102 -34.30 13.47 -8.40
CA THR A 102 -32.91 13.88 -8.22
C THR A 102 -32.73 15.36 -8.57
N GLN A 103 -31.81 16.05 -7.88
CA GLN A 103 -31.38 17.40 -8.25
C GLN A 103 -30.24 17.38 -9.27
N GLU A 104 -29.60 16.22 -9.44
CA GLU A 104 -28.52 16.00 -10.39
C GLU A 104 -29.04 15.89 -11.82
N ASN A 105 -28.13 15.98 -12.79
CA ASN A 105 -28.46 15.80 -14.20
C ASN A 105 -28.85 14.35 -14.48
N LEU A 106 -28.11 13.39 -13.90
CA LEU A 106 -28.35 11.96 -14.05
C LEU A 106 -28.24 11.24 -12.72
N ARG A 107 -29.26 10.46 -12.37
CA ARG A 107 -29.16 9.41 -11.34
C ARG A 107 -28.96 8.06 -12.01
N VAL A 108 -27.92 7.34 -11.62
CA VAL A 108 -27.71 5.94 -11.99
C VAL A 108 -28.12 5.07 -10.81
N LEU A 109 -29.14 4.23 -11.00
CA LEU A 109 -29.65 3.33 -9.96
C LEU A 109 -29.28 1.88 -10.31
N VAL A 110 -28.35 1.30 -9.57
CA VAL A 110 -27.78 -0.03 -9.84
C VAL A 110 -28.50 -1.10 -9.02
N ILE A 111 -28.97 -2.16 -9.66
CA ILE A 111 -29.60 -3.30 -8.98
C ILE A 111 -28.50 -4.31 -8.61
N GLU A 112 -28.06 -4.31 -7.35
CA GLU A 112 -26.89 -5.07 -6.89
C GLU A 112 -27.26 -6.49 -6.42
N GLY A 113 -26.32 -7.43 -6.57
CA GLY A 113 -26.47 -8.80 -6.06
C GLY A 113 -27.58 -9.61 -6.75
N ARG A 114 -27.98 -9.21 -7.96
CA ARG A 114 -29.02 -9.84 -8.79
C ARG A 114 -28.50 -10.24 -10.17
N GLU A 115 -27.24 -10.63 -10.23
CA GLU A 115 -26.46 -10.75 -11.47
C GLU A 115 -26.48 -12.17 -12.06
N ALA A 116 -27.09 -13.14 -11.37
CA ALA A 116 -27.20 -14.54 -11.75
C ALA A 116 -28.66 -15.04 -11.72
N LEU A 117 -28.98 -16.02 -12.57
CA LEU A 117 -30.35 -16.53 -12.77
C LEU A 117 -30.89 -17.37 -11.62
N THR A 118 -30.03 -17.96 -10.81
CA THR A 118 -30.42 -18.78 -9.66
C THR A 118 -31.20 -17.99 -8.60
N ASP A 119 -31.17 -16.67 -8.70
CA ASP A 119 -31.62 -15.78 -7.65
C ASP A 119 -33.08 -15.32 -7.84
N PHE A 120 -33.74 -15.66 -8.98
CA PHE A 120 -35.08 -15.13 -9.30
C PHE A 120 -36.03 -16.16 -9.94
N SER A 121 -37.30 -16.06 -9.55
CA SER A 121 -38.41 -16.63 -10.34
C SER A 121 -38.80 -15.68 -11.48
N GLU A 122 -39.39 -16.22 -12.55
CA GLU A 122 -39.80 -15.42 -13.72
C GLU A 122 -40.87 -14.39 -13.35
N GLU A 123 -41.77 -14.73 -12.42
CA GLU A 123 -42.82 -13.84 -11.94
C GLU A 123 -42.24 -12.63 -11.19
N LEU A 124 -41.15 -12.82 -10.44
CA LEU A 124 -40.48 -11.75 -9.73
C LEU A 124 -39.78 -10.77 -10.71
N LEU A 125 -39.11 -11.29 -11.73
CA LEU A 125 -38.47 -10.48 -12.78
C LEU A 125 -39.52 -9.65 -13.53
N GLU A 126 -40.63 -10.26 -13.92
CA GLU A 126 -41.71 -9.57 -14.61
C GLU A 126 -42.32 -8.45 -13.74
N LYS A 127 -42.58 -8.75 -12.46
CA LYS A 127 -43.09 -7.75 -11.50
C LYS A 127 -42.12 -6.58 -11.32
N ASP A 128 -40.84 -6.85 -11.19
CA ASP A 128 -39.81 -5.81 -11.03
C ASP A 128 -39.68 -4.96 -12.30
N LEU A 129 -39.69 -5.57 -13.49
CA LEU A 129 -39.66 -4.85 -14.77
C LEU A 129 -40.91 -4.00 -15.01
N HIS A 130 -42.10 -4.46 -14.64
CA HIS A 130 -43.31 -3.65 -14.66
C HIS A 130 -43.19 -2.42 -13.75
N THR A 131 -42.66 -2.61 -12.55
CA THR A 131 -42.42 -1.52 -11.59
C THR A 131 -41.43 -0.51 -12.16
N ILE A 132 -40.32 -0.97 -12.74
CA ILE A 132 -39.30 -0.14 -13.39
C ILE A 132 -39.94 0.67 -14.53
N ASN A 133 -40.71 0.04 -15.41
CA ASN A 133 -41.39 0.71 -16.53
C ASN A 133 -42.32 1.83 -16.04
N SER A 134 -43.11 1.58 -14.99
CA SER A 134 -43.98 2.61 -14.41
C SER A 134 -43.19 3.74 -13.77
N PHE A 135 -42.10 3.44 -13.06
CA PHE A 135 -41.28 4.45 -12.41
C PHE A 135 -40.58 5.37 -13.41
N MET A 136 -40.01 4.85 -14.50
CA MET A 136 -39.27 5.67 -15.47
C MET A 136 -40.14 6.64 -16.27
N ARG A 137 -41.46 6.40 -16.31
CA ARG A 137 -42.45 7.33 -16.90
C ARG A 137 -42.96 8.38 -15.90
N SER A 138 -42.57 8.27 -14.63
CA SER A 138 -42.92 9.23 -13.59
C SER A 138 -41.94 10.40 -13.57
N TYR A 139 -42.37 11.52 -13.00
CA TYR A 139 -41.53 12.71 -12.79
C TYR A 139 -40.28 12.40 -11.93
N GLN A 140 -40.36 11.43 -11.02
CA GLN A 140 -39.23 11.00 -10.20
C GLN A 140 -38.20 10.17 -11.00
N GLY A 141 -38.67 9.44 -12.02
CA GLY A 141 -37.85 8.55 -12.83
C GLY A 141 -37.26 9.18 -14.09
N GLU A 142 -37.72 10.35 -14.52
CA GLU A 142 -37.32 11.02 -15.77
C GLU A 142 -35.79 11.16 -15.93
N LYS A 143 -35.08 11.49 -14.84
CA LYS A 143 -33.61 11.63 -14.82
C LYS A 143 -32.88 10.40 -14.28
N THR A 144 -33.55 9.24 -14.24
CA THR A 144 -32.99 8.02 -13.65
C THR A 144 -32.71 6.97 -14.73
N LEU A 145 -31.45 6.56 -14.81
CA LEU A 145 -31.00 5.37 -15.54
C LEU A 145 -30.97 4.19 -14.56
N ILE A 146 -31.86 3.22 -14.74
CA ILE A 146 -31.87 1.99 -13.94
C ILE A 146 -30.99 0.97 -14.65
N VAL A 147 -29.95 0.51 -13.97
CA VAL A 147 -28.97 -0.44 -14.51
C VAL A 147 -29.13 -1.79 -13.81
N TRP A 148 -29.30 -2.84 -14.60
CA TRP A 148 -29.30 -4.23 -14.13
C TRP A 148 -28.04 -4.96 -14.61
N PRO A 149 -27.00 -5.09 -13.77
CA PRO A 149 -25.79 -5.81 -14.13
C PRO A 149 -26.05 -7.31 -14.31
N CYS A 150 -25.44 -7.91 -15.34
CA CYS A 150 -25.59 -9.33 -15.65
C CYS A 150 -24.24 -10.02 -15.82
N ASN A 151 -24.10 -11.22 -15.25
CA ASN A 151 -22.90 -12.05 -15.38
C ASN A 151 -23.03 -13.19 -16.41
N SER A 152 -24.23 -13.45 -16.92
CA SER A 152 -24.50 -14.47 -17.94
C SER A 152 -25.34 -13.95 -19.09
N ASP A 153 -25.11 -14.50 -20.28
CA ASP A 153 -25.87 -14.16 -21.49
C ASP A 153 -27.33 -14.62 -21.38
N GLU A 154 -27.57 -15.68 -20.62
CA GLU A 154 -28.92 -16.19 -20.37
C GLU A 154 -29.77 -15.18 -19.57
N LEU A 155 -29.20 -14.55 -18.52
CA LEU A 155 -29.93 -13.54 -17.74
C LEU A 155 -30.23 -12.31 -18.61
N GLU A 156 -29.23 -11.86 -19.36
CA GLU A 156 -29.38 -10.74 -20.29
C GLU A 156 -30.51 -11.01 -21.30
N HIS A 157 -30.47 -12.18 -21.96
CA HIS A 157 -31.47 -12.54 -22.95
C HIS A 157 -32.89 -12.58 -22.36
N ARG A 158 -33.04 -13.13 -21.14
CA ARG A 158 -34.33 -13.17 -20.44
C ARG A 158 -34.82 -11.77 -20.07
N LEU A 159 -33.98 -10.93 -19.47
CA LEU A 159 -34.33 -9.55 -19.11
C LEU A 159 -34.75 -8.74 -20.34
N ILE A 160 -34.01 -8.86 -21.45
CA ILE A 160 -34.34 -8.17 -22.71
C ILE A 160 -35.68 -8.68 -23.27
N THR A 161 -35.91 -9.98 -23.26
CA THR A 161 -37.15 -10.57 -23.77
C THR A 161 -38.36 -10.14 -22.95
N LEU A 162 -38.26 -10.17 -21.62
CA LEU A 162 -39.31 -9.68 -20.72
C LEU A 162 -39.52 -8.17 -20.88
N ALA A 163 -38.45 -7.38 -20.95
CA ALA A 163 -38.51 -5.95 -21.15
C ALA A 163 -39.24 -5.58 -22.46
N LYS A 164 -38.96 -6.30 -23.56
CA LYS A 164 -39.66 -6.14 -24.85
C LYS A 164 -41.15 -6.49 -24.74
N ARG A 165 -41.51 -7.53 -23.99
CA ARG A 165 -42.91 -7.91 -23.76
C ARG A 165 -43.69 -6.85 -22.99
N ILE A 166 -43.08 -6.26 -21.96
CA ILE A 166 -43.72 -5.33 -21.03
C ILE A 166 -43.83 -3.91 -21.59
N GLY A 167 -42.76 -3.41 -22.21
CA GLY A 167 -42.66 -2.01 -22.62
C GLY A 167 -42.16 -1.80 -24.04
N GLY A 168 -41.86 -2.85 -24.81
CA GLY A 168 -41.34 -2.74 -26.17
C GLY A 168 -40.11 -1.85 -26.27
N GLU A 169 -40.04 -1.05 -27.34
CA GLU A 169 -38.96 -0.07 -27.54
C GLU A 169 -39.01 1.09 -26.53
N SER A 170 -40.15 1.30 -25.85
CA SER A 170 -40.27 2.37 -24.87
C SER A 170 -39.46 2.14 -23.59
N LEU A 171 -39.18 0.88 -23.26
CA LEU A 171 -38.46 0.52 -22.04
C LEU A 171 -36.94 0.41 -22.27
N LEU A 172 -36.55 -0.14 -23.41
CA LEU A 172 -35.14 -0.37 -23.75
C LEU A 172 -34.52 0.79 -24.53
N GLY A 173 -35.31 1.67 -25.16
CA GLY A 173 -34.79 2.77 -25.98
C GLY A 173 -33.77 2.30 -27.02
N ILE A 174 -32.63 2.98 -27.08
CA ILE A 174 -31.47 2.61 -27.92
C ILE A 174 -30.76 1.32 -27.46
N SER A 175 -31.05 0.81 -26.26
CA SER A 175 -30.44 -0.38 -25.64
C SER A 175 -31.15 -1.69 -25.97
N GLN A 176 -31.72 -1.83 -27.18
CA GLN A 176 -32.57 -2.97 -27.59
C GLN A 176 -31.94 -4.38 -27.45
N LYS A 177 -30.63 -4.46 -27.23
CA LYS A 177 -29.86 -5.71 -27.09
C LYS A 177 -29.06 -5.80 -25.78
N GLY A 178 -29.25 -4.89 -24.82
CA GLY A 178 -28.35 -4.75 -23.69
C GLY A 178 -27.01 -4.14 -24.11
N TYR A 179 -26.14 -3.87 -23.14
CA TYR A 179 -24.79 -3.36 -23.36
C TYR A 179 -23.74 -4.34 -22.86
N GLN A 180 -22.81 -4.70 -23.74
CA GLN A 180 -21.68 -5.56 -23.42
C GLN A 180 -20.49 -4.73 -22.90
N PHE A 181 -20.27 -4.76 -21.61
CA PHE A 181 -19.14 -4.14 -20.94
C PHE A 181 -17.92 -5.07 -20.90
N SER A 182 -16.88 -4.68 -21.62
CA SER A 182 -15.60 -5.38 -21.68
C SER A 182 -14.60 -4.95 -20.60
N GLY A 183 -14.86 -3.87 -19.88
CA GLY A 183 -13.92 -3.32 -18.91
C GLY A 183 -12.84 -2.42 -19.55
N PRO A 184 -11.82 -2.01 -18.77
CA PRO A 184 -10.70 -1.27 -19.32
C PRO A 184 -9.94 -2.13 -20.35
N PRO A 185 -9.30 -1.51 -21.36
CA PRO A 185 -8.50 -2.26 -22.32
C PRO A 185 -7.31 -2.93 -21.63
N LYS A 186 -6.89 -4.09 -22.13
CA LYS A 186 -5.78 -4.88 -21.55
C LYS A 186 -4.46 -4.10 -21.46
N SER A 187 -4.23 -3.14 -22.34
CA SER A 187 -3.10 -2.20 -22.29
C SER A 187 -3.02 -1.41 -20.97
N ASN A 188 -4.14 -1.27 -20.26
CA ASN A 188 -4.24 -0.50 -19.03
C ASN A 188 -4.10 -1.38 -17.78
N TYR A 189 -4.03 -2.71 -17.92
CA TYR A 189 -4.07 -3.61 -16.76
C TYR A 189 -2.87 -3.41 -15.83
N LEU A 190 -1.67 -3.36 -16.41
CA LEU A 190 -0.43 -3.14 -15.66
C LEU A 190 -0.45 -1.78 -14.95
N SER A 191 -0.88 -0.71 -15.63
CA SER A 191 -0.90 0.63 -15.04
C SER A 191 -1.94 0.74 -13.92
N ILE A 192 -3.12 0.14 -14.08
CA ILE A 192 -4.15 0.05 -13.03
C ILE A 192 -3.60 -0.72 -11.83
N ALA A 193 -2.94 -1.86 -12.04
CA ALA A 193 -2.35 -2.64 -10.96
C ALA A 193 -1.26 -1.85 -10.21
N ASN A 194 -0.33 -1.20 -10.93
CA ASN A 194 0.70 -0.35 -10.33
C ASN A 194 0.10 0.75 -9.45
N ARG A 195 -0.87 1.51 -9.97
CA ARG A 195 -1.55 2.58 -9.23
C ARG A 195 -2.29 2.05 -8.01
N THR A 196 -2.90 0.87 -8.13
CA THR A 196 -3.60 0.20 -7.01
C THR A 196 -2.62 -0.20 -5.92
N ILE A 197 -1.48 -0.81 -6.29
CA ILE A 197 -0.44 -1.21 -5.34
C ILE A 197 0.13 0.02 -4.64
N GLU A 198 0.55 1.03 -5.40
CA GLU A 198 1.13 2.27 -4.88
C GLU A 198 0.18 2.96 -3.89
N THR A 199 -1.10 3.08 -4.26
CA THR A 199 -2.10 3.76 -3.42
C THR A 199 -2.41 3.00 -2.14
N LEU A 200 -2.45 1.66 -2.19
CA LEU A 200 -2.93 0.83 -1.06
C LEU A 200 -1.81 0.25 -0.19
N ASN A 201 -0.56 0.31 -0.65
CA ASN A 201 0.59 -0.31 0.03
C ASN A 201 1.69 0.71 0.29
N GLU A 202 1.33 1.88 0.84
CA GLU A 202 2.27 2.91 1.29
C GLU A 202 3.27 3.40 0.20
N GLY A 203 2.83 3.47 -1.05
CA GLY A 203 3.66 3.89 -2.18
C GLY A 203 4.52 2.77 -2.77
N ALA A 204 4.17 1.50 -2.53
CA ALA A 204 4.96 0.39 -3.05
C ALA A 204 4.91 0.22 -4.57
N SER A 205 6.04 -0.21 -5.14
CA SER A 205 6.13 -0.67 -6.54
C SER A 205 6.04 -2.20 -6.63
N LEU A 206 5.79 -2.72 -7.84
CA LEU A 206 5.88 -4.16 -8.12
C LEU A 206 7.26 -4.75 -7.79
N THR A 207 8.33 -4.02 -8.10
CA THR A 207 9.70 -4.43 -7.81
C THR A 207 9.91 -4.61 -6.32
N ASP A 208 9.39 -3.71 -5.49
CA ASP A 208 9.45 -3.84 -4.03
C ASP A 208 8.70 -5.07 -3.50
N LEU A 209 7.75 -5.59 -4.27
CA LEU A 209 6.97 -6.78 -3.93
C LEU A 209 7.51 -8.05 -4.62
N GLY A 210 8.70 -7.96 -5.22
CA GLY A 210 9.38 -9.12 -5.78
C GLY A 210 8.97 -9.48 -7.20
N LEU A 211 8.43 -8.54 -7.97
CA LEU A 211 7.92 -8.82 -9.31
C LEU A 211 8.39 -7.77 -10.32
N SER A 212 9.01 -8.22 -11.41
CA SER A 212 9.45 -7.35 -12.50
C SER A 212 8.29 -6.95 -13.42
N GLU A 213 8.41 -5.81 -14.09
CA GLU A 213 7.40 -5.36 -15.06
C GLU A 213 7.19 -6.38 -16.19
N LYS A 214 8.26 -7.07 -16.61
CA LYS A 214 8.20 -8.14 -17.61
C LYS A 214 7.32 -9.30 -17.14
N GLN A 215 7.56 -9.82 -15.93
CA GLN A 215 6.74 -10.88 -15.35
C GLN A 215 5.28 -10.42 -15.20
N ALA A 216 5.04 -9.19 -14.76
CA ALA A 216 3.69 -8.63 -14.63
C ALA A 216 2.96 -8.55 -15.98
N THR A 217 3.70 -8.26 -17.05
CA THR A 217 3.16 -8.15 -18.41
C THR A 217 2.83 -9.53 -18.99
N GLU A 218 3.64 -10.55 -18.70
CA GLU A 218 3.43 -11.94 -19.13
C GLU A 218 2.14 -12.57 -18.55
N LEU A 219 1.58 -12.00 -17.49
CA LEU A 219 0.30 -12.41 -16.90
C LEU A 219 -0.92 -11.84 -17.66
N ILE A 220 -0.78 -10.74 -18.42
CA ILE A 220 -1.89 -10.06 -19.09
C ILE A 220 -2.61 -10.96 -20.12
N PRO A 221 -1.90 -11.72 -20.99
CA PRO A 221 -2.55 -12.60 -21.96
C PRO A 221 -3.38 -13.71 -21.31
N GLN A 222 -3.05 -14.11 -20.08
CA GLN A 222 -3.69 -15.19 -19.33
C GLN A 222 -5.01 -14.75 -18.67
N ALA A 223 -5.27 -13.45 -18.60
CA ALA A 223 -6.45 -12.88 -17.98
C ALA A 223 -7.47 -12.39 -19.00
N ASN A 224 -8.73 -12.79 -18.86
CA ASN A 224 -9.84 -12.27 -19.67
C ASN A 224 -10.36 -10.93 -19.15
N THR A 225 -10.25 -10.69 -17.84
CA THR A 225 -10.72 -9.47 -17.17
C THR A 225 -9.64 -8.85 -16.28
N ILE A 226 -9.82 -7.57 -15.92
CA ILE A 226 -8.93 -6.89 -14.98
C ILE A 226 -8.91 -7.60 -13.61
N GLY A 227 -10.06 -8.07 -13.13
CA GLY A 227 -10.16 -8.85 -11.89
C GLY A 227 -9.37 -10.15 -11.95
N ALA A 228 -9.44 -10.88 -13.07
CA ALA A 228 -8.62 -12.08 -13.27
C ALA A 228 -7.12 -11.77 -13.29
N TYR A 229 -6.72 -10.67 -13.94
CA TYR A 229 -5.33 -10.21 -13.96
C TYR A 229 -4.83 -9.89 -12.55
N ILE A 230 -5.61 -9.12 -11.79
CA ILE A 230 -5.30 -8.77 -10.40
C ILE A 230 -5.17 -10.02 -9.53
N SER A 231 -6.00 -11.05 -9.76
CA SER A 231 -5.89 -12.34 -9.06
C SER A 231 -4.59 -13.07 -9.36
N LEU A 232 -4.23 -13.18 -10.64
CA LEU A 232 -2.97 -13.82 -11.06
C LEU A 232 -1.76 -13.09 -10.46
N LEU A 233 -1.78 -11.76 -10.53
CA LEU A 233 -0.73 -10.91 -9.97
C LEU A 233 -0.62 -11.12 -8.46
N ARG A 234 -1.73 -11.08 -7.72
CA ARG A 234 -1.75 -11.30 -6.27
C ARG A 234 -1.22 -12.68 -5.89
N GLN A 235 -1.54 -13.71 -6.67
CA GLN A 235 -1.03 -15.06 -6.44
C GLN A 235 0.50 -15.10 -6.58
N GLU A 236 1.03 -14.48 -7.63
CA GLU A 236 2.47 -14.43 -7.86
C GLU A 236 3.22 -13.66 -6.76
N LEU A 237 2.69 -12.49 -6.38
CA LEU A 237 3.22 -11.70 -5.26
C LEU A 237 3.26 -12.50 -3.95
N ARG A 238 2.19 -13.27 -3.66
CA ARG A 238 2.12 -14.13 -2.49
C ARG A 238 3.13 -15.27 -2.55
N ASN A 239 3.32 -15.90 -3.71
CA ASN A 239 4.30 -16.95 -3.90
C ASN A 239 5.72 -16.45 -3.63
N ASN A 240 6.05 -15.25 -4.12
CA ASN A 240 7.33 -14.61 -3.89
C ASN A 240 7.56 -14.34 -2.40
N GLN A 241 6.59 -13.73 -1.71
CA GLN A 241 6.67 -13.51 -0.26
C GLN A 241 6.83 -14.81 0.53
N ASN A 242 6.07 -15.85 0.20
CA ASN A 242 6.16 -17.14 0.88
C ASN A 242 7.54 -17.78 0.69
N THR A 243 8.15 -17.63 -0.48
CA THR A 243 9.50 -18.14 -0.76
C THR A 243 10.51 -17.56 0.22
N VAL A 244 10.54 -16.23 0.40
CA VAL A 244 11.48 -15.59 1.34
C VAL A 244 11.10 -15.87 2.79
N THR A 245 9.80 -15.85 3.12
CA THR A 245 9.32 -16.10 4.50
C THR A 245 9.71 -17.50 4.96
N SER A 246 9.63 -18.51 4.09
CA SER A 246 10.07 -19.88 4.40
C SER A 246 11.57 -20.00 4.67
N LEU A 247 12.39 -19.08 4.15
CA LEU A 247 13.82 -19.04 4.45
C LEU A 247 14.12 -18.40 5.81
N LEU A 248 13.15 -17.70 6.40
CA LEU A 248 13.20 -17.06 7.72
C LEU A 248 12.64 -17.95 8.84
N ASP A 249 12.32 -19.22 8.57
CA ASP A 249 11.67 -20.12 9.53
C ASP A 249 12.42 -20.27 10.87
N LYS A 250 13.74 -20.09 10.87
CA LYS A 250 14.56 -20.13 12.09
C LYS A 250 14.46 -18.84 12.92
N GLU A 251 14.33 -17.69 12.28
CA GLU A 251 14.25 -16.40 12.94
C GLU A 251 13.52 -15.37 12.07
N GLN A 252 12.28 -15.07 12.44
CA GLN A 252 11.54 -13.93 11.88
C GLN A 252 11.97 -12.65 12.56
N CYS A 253 12.39 -11.66 11.77
CA CYS A 253 12.82 -10.38 12.30
C CYS A 253 12.50 -9.22 11.36
N HIS A 254 12.44 -8.03 11.94
CA HIS A 254 12.47 -6.77 11.23
C HIS A 254 13.90 -6.22 11.13
N VAL A 255 14.26 -5.54 10.04
CA VAL A 255 15.61 -4.94 9.88
C VAL A 255 15.51 -3.43 9.75
N TRP A 256 15.88 -2.69 10.80
CA TRP A 256 15.78 -1.24 10.82
C TRP A 256 17.16 -0.59 10.85
N THR A 257 17.43 0.26 9.87
CA THR A 257 18.65 1.08 9.85
C THR A 257 18.42 2.38 10.60
N VAL A 258 19.19 2.63 11.66
CA VAL A 258 19.16 3.89 12.43
C VAL A 258 20.35 4.75 12.01
N VAL A 259 20.06 5.87 11.35
CA VAL A 259 21.07 6.81 10.86
C VAL A 259 21.27 7.93 11.88
N ILE A 260 22.52 8.14 12.29
CA ILE A 260 22.94 9.17 13.22
C ILE A 260 24.09 9.96 12.60
N ALA A 261 23.82 11.19 12.14
CA ALA A 261 24.86 12.01 11.52
C ALA A 261 24.84 13.48 11.92
N GLY A 262 26.04 14.08 11.98
CA GLY A 262 26.27 15.45 12.44
C GLY A 262 25.64 16.53 11.57
N ASN A 263 25.36 16.21 10.30
CA ASN A 263 24.73 17.11 9.33
C ASN A 263 23.20 17.00 9.28
N ASP A 264 22.55 16.29 10.21
CA ASP A 264 21.10 16.09 10.27
C ASP A 264 20.51 15.57 8.93
N PRO A 265 20.68 14.26 8.64
CA PRO A 265 20.37 13.68 7.33
C PRO A 265 18.86 13.45 7.12
N LYS A 266 17.99 14.15 7.85
CA LYS A 266 16.54 13.93 7.82
C LYS A 266 15.99 13.99 6.38
N LYS A 267 16.35 15.01 5.60
CA LYS A 267 15.87 15.16 4.22
C LYS A 267 16.36 14.04 3.30
N ASP A 268 17.62 13.63 3.48
CA ASP A 268 18.21 12.53 2.71
C ASP A 268 17.48 11.21 2.99
N ILE A 269 17.14 10.94 4.27
CA ILE A 269 16.37 9.76 4.67
C ILE A 269 14.94 9.82 4.11
N GLU A 270 14.29 10.98 4.17
CA GLU A 270 12.94 11.16 3.63
C GLU A 270 12.87 10.89 2.12
N ALA A 271 13.96 11.10 1.37
CA ALA A 271 14.07 10.78 -0.06
C ALA A 271 14.33 9.28 -0.36
N LEU A 272 14.66 8.48 0.66
CA LEU A 272 14.95 7.04 0.56
C LEU A 272 13.88 6.16 1.22
N THR A 273 12.83 6.79 1.76
CA THR A 273 11.74 6.09 2.43
C THR A 273 10.41 6.43 1.79
N ARG A 274 9.48 5.49 1.85
CA ARG A 274 8.11 5.63 1.36
C ARG A 274 7.10 5.55 2.51
N GLY A 275 5.90 6.04 2.23
CA GLY A 275 4.78 5.98 3.16
C GLY A 275 4.96 6.75 4.45
N SER A 276 4.17 6.37 5.44
CA SER A 276 4.20 6.96 6.78
C SER A 276 4.99 6.10 7.77
N SER A 277 5.41 4.90 7.38
CA SER A 277 6.07 3.95 8.27
C SER A 277 7.60 3.97 8.20
N PHE A 278 8.18 4.94 7.47
CA PHE A 278 9.63 5.03 7.21
C PHE A 278 10.21 3.79 6.50
N THR A 279 9.36 3.10 5.76
CA THR A 279 9.72 1.90 4.99
C THR A 279 10.75 2.27 3.95
N ALA A 280 11.81 1.47 3.82
CA ALA A 280 12.82 1.62 2.79
C ALA A 280 12.18 1.53 1.40
N ASP A 281 12.51 2.49 0.54
CA ASP A 281 12.14 2.48 -0.86
C ASP A 281 13.32 1.91 -1.67
N THR A 282 13.22 0.63 -2.06
CA THR A 282 14.37 -0.05 -2.67
C THR A 282 14.71 0.49 -4.05
N SER A 283 13.70 0.96 -4.79
CA SER A 283 13.88 1.60 -6.08
C SER A 283 14.66 2.90 -5.95
N HIS A 284 14.27 3.77 -5.02
CA HIS A 284 15.00 5.01 -4.72
C HIS A 284 16.40 4.74 -4.14
N LEU A 285 16.57 3.73 -3.30
CA LEU A 285 17.88 3.31 -2.78
C LEU A 285 18.83 2.94 -3.93
N MET A 286 18.37 2.12 -4.88
CA MET A 286 19.17 1.68 -6.03
C MET A 286 19.52 2.82 -6.98
N SER A 287 18.63 3.81 -7.16
CA SER A 287 18.89 4.97 -8.03
C SER A 287 19.75 6.05 -7.36
N SER A 288 19.87 6.04 -6.04
CA SER A 288 20.58 7.09 -5.28
C SER A 288 22.07 6.86 -5.14
N THR A 289 22.60 5.72 -5.59
CA THR A 289 24.02 5.37 -5.43
C THR A 289 24.56 4.56 -6.61
N GLU A 290 25.84 4.74 -6.92
CA GLU A 290 26.57 4.03 -7.98
C GLU A 290 27.58 3.02 -7.40
N ALA A 291 27.47 2.70 -6.10
CA ALA A 291 28.40 1.82 -5.42
C ALA A 291 28.40 0.40 -6.01
N ASN A 292 29.52 -0.31 -5.90
CA ASN A 292 29.66 -1.69 -6.41
C ASN A 292 28.58 -2.65 -5.90
N ILE A 293 28.02 -2.43 -4.70
CA ILE A 293 26.89 -3.24 -4.19
C ILE A 293 25.67 -3.15 -5.11
N VAL A 294 25.46 -2.00 -5.74
CA VAL A 294 24.38 -1.74 -6.68
C VAL A 294 24.57 -2.55 -7.95
N GLU A 295 25.80 -2.72 -8.46
CA GLU A 295 26.05 -3.61 -9.59
C GLU A 295 25.71 -5.07 -9.28
N LYS A 296 25.90 -5.50 -8.02
CA LYS A 296 25.51 -6.84 -7.56
C LYS A 296 24.01 -7.00 -7.48
N ILE A 297 23.33 -6.00 -6.90
CA ILE A 297 21.89 -6.01 -6.65
C ILE A 297 21.06 -5.77 -7.92
N LYS A 298 21.57 -4.96 -8.87
CA LYS A 298 20.91 -4.67 -10.15
C LYS A 298 20.70 -5.89 -11.03
N LYS A 299 21.36 -7.03 -10.74
CA LYS A 299 21.10 -8.29 -11.44
C LYS A 299 19.68 -8.80 -11.18
N ASP A 300 19.21 -8.67 -9.95
CA ASP A 300 17.90 -9.16 -9.48
C ASP A 300 17.26 -8.10 -8.55
N PRO A 301 16.89 -6.90 -9.06
CA PRO A 301 16.38 -5.80 -8.23
C PRO A 301 15.10 -6.18 -7.46
N GLU A 302 14.25 -7.02 -8.05
CA GLU A 302 13.03 -7.53 -7.42
C GLU A 302 13.33 -8.38 -6.17
N LYS A 303 14.45 -9.12 -6.13
CA LYS A 303 14.82 -9.89 -4.92
C LYS A 303 15.14 -8.96 -3.75
N VAL A 304 15.83 -7.85 -4.00
CA VAL A 304 16.14 -6.89 -2.94
C VAL A 304 14.91 -6.10 -2.52
N GLY A 305 14.04 -5.75 -3.47
CA GLY A 305 12.71 -5.22 -3.17
C GLY A 305 11.93 -6.13 -2.22
N LEU A 306 11.81 -7.41 -2.58
CA LEU A 306 11.12 -8.41 -1.79
C LEU A 306 11.72 -8.59 -0.39
N LEU A 307 13.05 -8.62 -0.28
CA LEU A 307 13.74 -8.65 1.02
C LEU A 307 13.38 -7.43 1.87
N GLY A 308 13.41 -6.24 1.28
CA GLY A 308 13.04 -5.00 1.96
C GLY A 308 11.61 -5.05 2.51
N THR A 309 10.68 -5.61 1.74
CA THR A 309 9.28 -5.77 2.17
C THR A 309 9.13 -6.85 3.25
N VAL A 310 9.70 -8.05 3.06
CA VAL A 310 9.54 -9.18 3.99
C VAL A 310 10.22 -8.91 5.34
N LEU A 311 11.36 -8.22 5.34
CA LEU A 311 12.08 -7.83 6.55
C LEU A 311 11.53 -6.54 7.19
N ASP A 312 10.42 -5.97 6.70
CA ASP A 312 9.91 -4.64 7.11
C ASP A 312 11.05 -3.61 7.26
N ALA A 313 11.83 -3.48 6.19
CA ALA A 313 13.05 -2.68 6.24
C ALA A 313 12.71 -1.20 6.42
N LYS A 314 13.27 -0.56 7.46
CA LYS A 314 13.04 0.87 7.75
C LYS A 314 14.34 1.66 7.81
N ILE A 315 14.26 2.94 7.47
CA ILE A 315 15.37 3.89 7.61
C ILE A 315 14.92 5.00 8.54
N LEU A 316 15.55 5.09 9.71
CA LEU A 316 15.10 5.92 10.82
C LEU A 316 16.19 6.92 11.19
N HIS A 317 15.82 8.18 11.35
CA HIS A 317 16.70 9.21 11.87
C HIS A 317 16.64 9.24 13.41
N LEU A 318 17.80 9.09 14.06
CA LEU A 318 17.95 9.42 15.47
C LEU A 318 18.76 10.73 15.61
N PRO A 319 18.13 11.82 16.08
CA PRO A 319 18.81 13.11 16.18
C PRO A 319 20.07 13.07 17.05
N VAL A 320 21.11 13.81 16.66
CA VAL A 320 22.39 13.84 17.40
C VAL A 320 22.24 14.27 18.87
N LEU A 321 21.31 15.18 19.15
CA LEU A 321 21.01 15.60 20.53
C LEU A 321 20.41 14.47 21.35
N THR A 322 19.58 13.63 20.72
CA THR A 322 19.01 12.44 21.36
C THR A 322 20.10 11.41 21.60
N ALA A 323 20.96 11.13 20.62
CA ALA A 323 22.09 10.21 20.78
C ALA A 323 23.06 10.66 21.89
N LEU A 324 23.41 11.94 21.95
CA LEU A 324 24.24 12.52 23.01
C LEU A 324 23.57 12.40 24.39
N ALA A 325 22.27 12.66 24.49
CA ALA A 325 21.51 12.57 25.73
C ALA A 325 21.44 11.11 26.24
N ILE A 326 21.14 10.15 25.36
CA ILE A 326 21.16 8.71 25.65
C ILE A 326 22.53 8.31 26.19
N THR A 327 23.59 8.70 25.48
CA THR A 327 24.97 8.37 25.84
C THR A 327 25.30 8.88 27.24
N LYS A 328 25.03 10.16 27.53
CA LYS A 328 25.31 10.75 28.85
C LYS A 328 24.55 10.05 29.99
N GLN A 329 23.30 9.65 29.73
CA GLN A 329 22.46 9.02 30.72
C GLN A 329 22.88 7.57 31.02
N TYR A 330 23.11 6.78 29.97
CA TYR A 330 23.23 5.32 30.08
C TYR A 330 24.62 4.76 29.80
N ALA A 331 25.63 5.59 29.51
CA ALA A 331 27.00 5.12 29.30
C ALA A 331 27.52 4.31 30.50
N ASN A 332 28.07 3.13 30.19
CA ASN A 332 28.79 2.30 31.14
C ASN A 332 30.14 2.94 31.54
N PRO A 333 30.85 2.41 32.56
CA PRO A 333 32.12 2.99 33.01
C PRO A 333 33.20 3.10 31.92
N GLU A 334 33.25 2.12 31.01
CA GLU A 334 34.21 2.09 29.88
C GLU A 334 33.93 3.22 28.90
N LEU A 335 32.67 3.37 28.45
CA LEU A 335 32.27 4.44 27.55
C LEU A 335 32.42 5.81 28.20
N ARG A 336 32.11 5.96 29.51
CA ARG A 336 32.38 7.20 30.25
C ARG A 336 33.86 7.56 30.25
N SER A 337 34.74 6.57 30.33
CA SER A 337 36.19 6.78 30.26
C SER A 337 36.61 7.20 28.85
N ALA A 338 36.12 6.54 27.81
CA ALA A 338 36.37 6.92 26.42
C ALA A 338 35.87 8.35 26.10
N MET A 339 34.69 8.73 26.61
CA MET A 339 34.15 10.09 26.49
C MET A 339 35.03 11.13 27.18
N ARG A 340 35.51 10.86 28.41
CA ARG A 340 36.43 11.77 29.13
C ARG A 340 37.74 11.95 28.37
N ASN A 341 38.32 10.86 27.85
CA ASN A 341 39.55 10.91 27.05
C ASN A 341 39.40 11.74 25.77
N ASN A 342 38.17 11.83 25.23
CA ASN A 342 37.84 12.67 24.08
C ASN A 342 37.35 14.08 24.48
N ASN A 343 37.56 14.50 25.74
CA ASN A 343 37.14 15.80 26.26
C ASN A 343 35.64 16.08 26.05
N MET A 344 34.79 15.09 26.34
CA MET A 344 33.34 15.22 26.29
C MET A 344 32.75 15.43 27.69
N SER A 345 31.70 16.26 27.79
CA SER A 345 30.92 16.37 29.02
C SER A 345 30.08 15.11 29.24
N ILE A 346 30.10 14.61 30.48
CA ILE A 346 29.34 13.43 30.94
C ILE A 346 28.15 13.79 31.85
N ASN A 347 27.81 15.08 31.94
CA ASN A 347 26.69 15.55 32.74
C ASN A 347 25.39 14.98 32.18
N LEU A 348 24.50 14.50 33.06
CA LEU A 348 23.21 13.94 32.68
C LEU A 348 22.35 14.98 31.94
N ASP A 349 21.51 14.51 31.01
CA ASP A 349 20.57 15.36 30.28
C ASP A 349 19.14 15.09 30.78
N HIS A 350 18.58 16.02 31.54
CA HIS A 350 17.23 15.91 32.11
C HIS A 350 16.12 15.81 31.04
N LYS A 351 16.40 16.18 29.78
CA LYS A 351 15.44 16.09 28.66
C LYS A 351 15.62 14.81 27.84
N MET A 352 16.45 13.87 28.26
CA MET A 352 16.73 12.65 27.51
C MET A 352 15.45 11.88 27.14
N LEU A 353 14.56 11.61 28.11
CA LEU A 353 13.32 10.87 27.87
C LEU A 353 12.38 11.61 26.90
N GLU A 354 12.27 12.93 27.01
CA GLU A 354 11.48 13.77 26.09
C GLU A 354 12.04 13.66 24.65
N ARG A 355 13.37 13.78 24.50
CA ARG A 355 14.05 13.70 23.20
C ARG A 355 13.95 12.32 22.56
N LEU A 356 14.07 11.26 23.38
CA LEU A 356 13.95 9.88 22.92
C LEU A 356 12.51 9.60 22.45
N ASN A 357 11.50 9.98 23.24
CA ASN A 357 10.09 9.77 22.88
C ASN A 357 9.65 10.48 21.59
N ASN A 358 10.33 11.57 21.22
CA ASN A 358 10.06 12.33 20.00
C ASN A 358 10.92 11.89 18.78
N SER A 359 11.69 10.80 18.90
CA SER A 359 12.54 10.30 17.82
C SER A 359 11.78 9.37 16.88
N GLN A 360 12.20 9.31 15.60
CA GLN A 360 11.58 8.41 14.62
C GLN A 360 11.68 6.94 15.05
N LEU A 361 12.77 6.56 15.72
CA LEU A 361 12.95 5.21 16.29
C LEU A 361 11.82 4.85 17.26
N VAL A 362 11.48 5.74 18.19
CA VAL A 362 10.41 5.47 19.16
C VAL A 362 9.03 5.52 18.53
N HIS A 363 8.82 6.39 17.54
CA HIS A 363 7.57 6.39 16.78
C HIS A 363 7.35 5.07 16.05
N ALA A 364 8.39 4.55 15.38
CA ALA A 364 8.36 3.25 14.72
C ALA A 364 8.09 2.12 15.73
N LEU A 365 8.77 2.10 16.89
CA LEU A 365 8.54 1.10 17.94
C LEU A 365 7.12 1.13 18.50
N LYS A 366 6.48 2.31 18.60
CA LYS A 366 5.09 2.44 19.06
C LYS A 366 4.05 2.19 17.97
N SER A 367 4.48 1.82 16.75
CA SER A 367 3.64 1.78 15.54
C SER A 367 2.88 3.08 15.29
N ALA A 368 3.39 4.21 15.80
CA ALA A 368 2.85 5.52 15.51
C ALA A 368 3.42 5.93 14.15
N GLY A 369 2.58 6.00 13.11
CA GLY A 369 2.97 6.47 11.79
C GLY A 369 3.64 7.86 11.83
N ARG A 370 4.20 8.28 10.69
CA ARG A 370 5.01 9.50 10.55
C ARG A 370 4.30 10.70 11.15
N GLN A 371 4.77 11.14 12.32
CA GLN A 371 4.42 12.44 12.85
C GLN A 371 5.26 13.50 12.15
N ILE A 372 4.62 14.60 11.75
CA ILE A 372 5.33 15.83 11.40
C ILE A 372 6.01 16.29 12.69
N GLY A 373 7.25 15.87 12.89
CA GLY A 373 8.04 16.29 14.03
C GLY A 373 8.07 17.82 14.08
N ARG A 374 7.81 18.40 15.25
CA ARG A 374 7.96 19.84 15.45
C ARG A 374 9.38 20.24 15.00
N PRO A 375 9.55 21.35 14.25
CA PRO A 375 10.88 21.81 13.89
C PRO A 375 11.74 21.91 15.15
N GLY A 376 12.76 21.06 15.23
CA GLY A 376 13.74 21.16 16.30
C GLY A 376 14.48 22.49 16.17
N LYS A 377 14.98 23.03 17.29
CA LYS A 377 15.96 24.12 17.23
C LYS A 377 17.15 23.65 16.38
N SER A 378 17.68 24.53 15.55
CA SER A 378 18.91 24.27 14.79
C SER A 378 19.99 23.74 15.73
N ILE A 379 20.71 22.72 15.28
CA ILE A 379 21.76 22.09 16.07
C ILE A 379 22.90 23.11 16.20
N GLY A 380 23.18 23.55 17.44
CA GLY A 380 24.28 24.48 17.68
C GLY A 380 25.65 23.83 17.47
N THR A 381 26.64 24.61 17.05
CA THR A 381 28.01 24.17 16.73
C THR A 381 28.64 23.30 17.82
N ASN A 382 28.41 23.61 19.10
CA ASN A 382 28.93 22.83 20.23
C ASN A 382 28.35 21.40 20.29
N SER A 383 27.10 21.22 19.86
CA SER A 383 26.46 19.91 19.82
C SER A 383 26.98 19.07 18.66
N VAL A 384 27.23 19.69 17.50
CA VAL A 384 27.89 19.05 16.35
C VAL A 384 29.29 18.58 16.75
N ASN A 385 30.12 19.46 17.31
CA ASN A 385 31.48 19.12 17.75
C ASN A 385 31.49 18.00 18.81
N SER A 386 30.53 18.03 19.75
CA SER A 386 30.38 16.96 20.75
C SER A 386 29.98 15.64 20.11
N PHE A 387 29.10 15.68 19.11
CA PHE A 387 28.70 14.50 18.37
C PHE A 387 29.82 13.95 17.48
N GLU A 388 30.65 14.78 16.85
CA GLU A 388 31.79 14.32 16.06
C GLU A 388 32.82 13.55 16.88
N LYS A 389 33.01 13.94 18.15
CA LYS A 389 33.79 13.17 19.12
C LYS A 389 33.14 11.82 19.39
N LEU A 390 31.82 11.79 19.61
CA LEU A 390 31.05 10.55 19.80
C LEU A 390 31.14 9.61 18.59
N ALA A 391 30.97 10.14 17.38
CA ALA A 391 31.11 9.41 16.13
C ALA A 391 32.55 8.90 15.90
N SER A 392 33.56 9.57 16.47
CA SER A 392 34.95 9.09 16.43
C SER A 392 35.15 7.89 17.35
N ILE A 393 34.52 7.88 18.53
CA ILE A 393 34.48 6.72 19.42
C ILE A 393 33.79 5.54 18.71
N ALA A 394 32.65 5.79 18.06
CA ALA A 394 31.89 4.77 17.33
C ALA A 394 32.73 4.05 16.25
N ARG A 395 33.65 4.75 15.58
CA ARG A 395 34.51 4.12 14.56
C ARG A 395 35.44 3.03 15.09
N GLN A 396 35.76 3.06 16.39
CA GLN A 396 36.68 2.12 17.02
C GLN A 396 35.96 1.15 17.98
N GLN A 397 34.86 1.61 18.57
CA GLN A 397 34.17 0.95 19.69
C GLN A 397 32.65 1.19 19.59
N ASP A 398 32.05 0.98 18.42
CA ASP A 398 30.61 1.06 18.20
C ASP A 398 29.80 0.18 19.16
N GLY A 399 30.29 -1.03 19.48
CA GLY A 399 29.65 -1.93 20.43
C GLY A 399 29.30 -1.29 21.79
N LEU A 400 30.14 -0.37 22.29
CA LEU A 400 29.85 0.37 23.54
C LEU A 400 28.65 1.31 23.39
N LEU A 401 28.55 1.98 22.23
CA LEU A 401 27.47 2.91 21.93
C LEU A 401 26.18 2.17 21.59
N ASN A 402 26.26 1.09 20.82
CA ASN A 402 25.15 0.22 20.48
C ASN A 402 24.52 -0.37 21.75
N ARG A 403 25.35 -0.86 22.68
CA ARG A 403 24.88 -1.31 24.00
C ARG A 403 24.16 -0.22 24.77
N THR A 404 24.65 1.01 24.69
CA THR A 404 24.05 2.16 25.38
C THR A 404 22.69 2.55 24.79
N ILE A 405 22.51 2.43 23.47
CA ILE A 405 21.21 2.58 22.82
C ILE A 405 20.24 1.50 23.29
N GLY A 406 20.65 0.22 23.27
CA GLY A 406 19.81 -0.89 23.72
C GLY A 406 19.37 -0.74 25.17
N GLU A 407 20.29 -0.37 26.07
CA GLU A 407 20.00 -0.09 27.49
C GLU A 407 18.97 1.03 27.64
N ALA A 408 19.10 2.10 26.86
CA ALA A 408 18.19 3.24 26.90
C ALA A 408 16.77 2.86 26.47
N LEU A 409 16.64 2.04 25.42
CA LEU A 409 15.36 1.54 24.95
C LEU A 409 14.71 0.63 26.00
N GLN A 410 15.46 -0.31 26.57
CA GLN A 410 14.95 -1.26 27.56
C GLN A 410 14.51 -0.53 28.85
N LYS A 411 15.36 0.33 29.42
CA LYS A 411 15.04 1.09 30.64
C LYS A 411 13.91 2.10 30.47
N SER A 412 13.63 2.51 29.23
CA SER A 412 12.50 3.39 28.92
C SER A 412 11.20 2.61 28.67
N GLY A 413 11.21 1.28 28.80
CA GLY A 413 10.03 0.42 28.57
C GLY A 413 9.59 0.36 27.11
N LEU A 414 10.50 0.61 26.17
CA LEU A 414 10.20 0.60 24.72
C LEU A 414 10.43 -0.76 24.07
N ILE A 415 11.25 -1.60 24.70
CA ILE A 415 11.56 -2.97 24.29
C ILE A 415 11.66 -3.85 25.55
N ASP A 416 11.45 -5.15 25.39
CA ASP A 416 11.49 -6.11 26.51
C ASP A 416 12.93 -6.48 26.89
N SER A 417 13.76 -6.72 25.88
CA SER A 417 15.17 -7.06 26.04
C SER A 417 15.99 -6.71 24.81
N TYR A 418 17.32 -6.67 24.96
CA TYR A 418 18.23 -6.50 23.84
C TYR A 418 19.51 -7.33 23.97
N GLN A 419 20.16 -7.58 22.83
CA GLN A 419 21.49 -8.16 22.72
C GLN A 419 22.28 -7.37 21.67
N THR A 420 23.59 -7.23 21.86
CA THR A 420 24.49 -6.59 20.90
C THR A 420 25.35 -7.63 20.20
N GLU A 421 25.72 -7.39 18.94
CA GLU A 421 26.58 -8.30 18.15
C GLU A 421 26.00 -9.73 18.04
N ASN A 422 24.67 -9.83 18.03
CA ASN A 422 23.98 -11.11 18.01
C ASN A 422 23.98 -11.71 16.60
N GLU A 423 24.32 -12.99 16.51
CA GLU A 423 24.36 -13.71 15.24
C GLU A 423 22.95 -13.90 14.69
N PHE A 424 22.81 -13.69 13.39
CA PHE A 424 21.61 -13.99 12.63
C PHE A 424 21.75 -15.40 12.05
N ILE A 425 20.88 -16.28 12.51
CA ILE A 425 20.97 -17.71 12.23
C ILE A 425 20.10 -18.03 10.99
N GLY A 426 20.73 -17.98 9.82
CA GLY A 426 20.13 -18.44 8.58
C GLY A 426 20.73 -19.76 8.08
N ASN A 427 20.40 -20.14 6.84
CA ASN A 427 20.97 -21.30 6.15
C ASN A 427 22.22 -20.96 5.30
N GLY A 428 22.53 -19.67 5.17
CA GLY A 428 23.67 -19.15 4.41
C GLY A 428 24.80 -18.63 5.31
N LEU A 429 25.27 -17.42 5.05
CA LEU A 429 26.39 -16.82 5.80
C LEU A 429 25.99 -16.40 7.22
N THR A 430 26.90 -16.57 8.18
CA THR A 430 26.76 -15.96 9.51
C THR A 430 26.89 -14.45 9.40
N PHE A 431 25.85 -13.72 9.78
CA PHE A 431 25.83 -12.26 9.84
C PHE A 431 25.57 -11.80 11.27
N LYS A 432 26.22 -10.73 11.73
CA LYS A 432 25.99 -10.16 13.06
C LYS A 432 25.29 -8.82 12.92
N SER A 433 24.19 -8.65 13.65
CA SER A 433 23.50 -7.37 13.74
C SER A 433 24.06 -6.56 14.91
N ASP A 434 24.09 -5.24 14.76
CA ASP A 434 24.58 -4.34 15.80
C ASP A 434 23.77 -4.48 17.11
N ILE A 435 22.43 -4.48 17.01
CA ILE A 435 21.53 -4.68 18.16
C ILE A 435 20.34 -5.55 17.73
N THR A 436 20.01 -6.58 18.50
CA THR A 436 18.73 -7.30 18.41
C THR A 436 17.85 -6.90 19.59
N CYS A 437 16.61 -6.50 19.32
CA CYS A 437 15.61 -6.09 20.30
C CYS A 437 14.42 -7.05 20.26
N GLN A 438 13.92 -7.46 21.42
CA GLN A 438 12.65 -8.16 21.54
C GLN A 438 11.54 -7.17 21.91
N THR A 439 10.44 -7.24 21.19
CA THR A 439 9.28 -6.34 21.36
C THR A 439 7.98 -7.11 21.23
N ASN A 440 6.87 -6.46 21.56
CA ASN A 440 5.52 -6.97 21.31
C ASN A 440 5.20 -7.19 19.82
N GLN A 441 5.94 -6.56 18.91
CA GLN A 441 5.81 -6.72 17.46
C GLN A 441 6.67 -7.87 16.91
N GLY A 442 7.55 -8.44 17.74
CA GLY A 442 8.52 -9.45 17.34
C GLY A 442 9.98 -8.98 17.50
N SER A 443 10.88 -9.76 16.91
CA SER A 443 12.32 -9.47 16.92
C SER A 443 12.63 -8.33 15.94
N ILE A 444 13.36 -7.32 16.39
CA ILE A 444 13.81 -6.19 15.56
C ILE A 444 15.34 -6.14 15.63
N ARG A 445 15.99 -6.20 14.48
CA ARG A 445 17.44 -6.00 14.34
C ARG A 445 17.70 -4.57 13.91
N LEU A 446 18.41 -3.82 14.75
CA LEU A 446 18.83 -2.45 14.48
C LEU A 446 20.25 -2.44 13.93
N GLU A 447 20.44 -1.78 12.79
CA GLU A 447 21.73 -1.51 12.16
C GLU A 447 22.05 -0.02 12.33
N ILE A 448 23.11 0.33 13.06
CA ILE A 448 23.38 1.69 13.49
C ILE A 448 24.47 2.34 12.63
N MET A 449 24.09 3.34 11.85
CA MET A 449 25.00 4.11 11.02
C MET A 449 25.47 5.38 11.74
N TRP A 450 26.62 5.31 12.41
CA TRP A 450 27.30 6.46 13.01
C TRP A 450 28.18 7.18 11.99
N ARG A 451 27.90 8.46 11.68
CA ARG A 451 28.70 9.26 10.73
C ARG A 451 28.89 10.70 11.19
N LYS A 452 30.08 11.28 10.97
CA LYS A 452 30.28 12.74 11.19
C LYS A 452 29.42 13.56 10.23
N LYS A 453 29.46 13.17 8.95
CA LYS A 453 28.63 13.69 7.87
C LYS A 453 28.21 12.50 7.01
N THR A 454 27.02 12.55 6.44
CA THR A 454 26.62 11.59 5.42
C THR A 454 25.81 12.23 4.28
N SER A 455 25.67 11.51 3.17
CA SER A 455 24.81 11.88 2.03
C SER A 455 23.75 10.81 1.77
N GLN A 456 22.73 11.16 0.98
CA GLN A 456 21.74 10.22 0.46
C GLN A 456 22.39 8.97 -0.16
N ALA A 457 23.43 9.13 -0.99
CA ALA A 457 24.10 8.02 -1.66
C ALA A 457 24.81 7.06 -0.69
N GLU A 458 25.39 7.59 0.38
CA GLU A 458 26.08 6.78 1.41
C GLU A 458 25.09 6.01 2.29
N ILE A 459 23.97 6.65 2.66
CA ILE A 459 22.88 5.98 3.39
C ILE A 459 22.32 4.85 2.53
N ALA A 460 22.05 5.13 1.25
CA ALA A 460 21.54 4.12 0.33
C ALA A 460 22.47 2.92 0.20
N ASN A 461 23.77 3.17 0.02
CA ASN A 461 24.78 2.12 -0.03
C ASN A 461 24.82 1.27 1.26
N TYR A 462 24.74 1.91 2.43
CA TYR A 462 24.74 1.22 3.72
C TYR A 462 23.52 0.30 3.86
N VAL A 463 22.32 0.82 3.59
CA VAL A 463 21.05 0.08 3.69
C VAL A 463 21.03 -1.11 2.72
N LEU A 464 21.38 -0.89 1.46
CA LEU A 464 21.45 -1.95 0.44
C LEU A 464 22.46 -3.04 0.82
N THR A 465 23.61 -2.67 1.38
CA THR A 465 24.61 -3.63 1.86
C THR A 465 24.06 -4.49 2.99
N LYS A 466 23.34 -3.90 3.95
CA LYS A 466 22.71 -4.66 5.04
C LYS A 466 21.65 -5.61 4.49
N LEU A 467 20.74 -5.15 3.63
CA LEU A 467 19.72 -6.00 3.00
C LEU A 467 20.36 -7.17 2.22
N TYR A 468 21.43 -6.90 1.46
CA TYR A 468 22.17 -7.94 0.76
C TYR A 468 22.74 -8.98 1.72
N ASN A 469 23.37 -8.56 2.81
CA ASN A 469 23.93 -9.47 3.82
C ASN A 469 22.86 -10.33 4.49
N TYR A 470 21.71 -9.76 4.85
CA TYR A 470 20.57 -10.51 5.36
C TYR A 470 20.05 -11.52 4.31
N GLY A 471 19.94 -11.11 3.05
CA GLY A 471 19.58 -11.99 1.94
C GLY A 471 20.55 -13.16 1.74
N CYS A 472 21.86 -12.92 1.87
CA CYS A 472 22.87 -13.97 1.83
C CYS A 472 22.83 -14.87 3.08
N ALA A 473 22.54 -14.30 4.26
CA ALA A 473 22.45 -15.06 5.49
C ALA A 473 21.30 -16.06 5.48
N ILE A 474 20.15 -15.71 4.88
CA ILE A 474 19.02 -16.64 4.71
C ILE A 474 19.15 -17.56 3.49
N GLY A 475 20.19 -17.40 2.67
CA GLY A 475 20.40 -18.18 1.45
C GLY A 475 19.49 -17.78 0.27
N PHE A 476 18.83 -16.62 0.35
CA PHE A 476 18.01 -16.08 -0.74
C PHE A 476 18.86 -15.44 -1.84
N LEU A 477 19.98 -14.81 -1.45
CA LEU A 477 20.97 -14.25 -2.36
C LEU A 477 22.26 -15.07 -2.28
N GLN A 478 22.95 -15.22 -3.40
CA GLN A 478 24.24 -15.91 -3.42
C GLN A 478 25.37 -14.94 -3.04
N PRO A 479 26.22 -15.29 -2.06
CA PRO A 479 27.45 -14.55 -1.81
C PRO A 479 28.41 -14.77 -2.97
N ASP A 480 29.23 -13.77 -3.28
CA ASP A 480 30.31 -13.94 -4.26
C ASP A 480 31.24 -15.07 -3.81
N LYS A 481 31.60 -15.97 -4.73
CA LYS A 481 32.76 -16.83 -4.55
C LYS A 481 33.99 -15.91 -4.62
N SER A 482 34.59 -15.63 -3.47
CA SER A 482 35.90 -14.98 -3.36
C SER A 482 36.98 -15.77 -4.07
#